data_AF-A0A2D6XGY3-F1
#
_entry.id   AF-A0A2D6XGY3-F1
#
_cell.length_a   1.000
_cell.length_b   1.000
_cell.length_c   1.000
_cell.angle_alpha   90.00
_cell.angle_beta   90.00
_cell.angle_gamma   90.00
#
_symmetry.space_group_name_H-M   'P 1'
#
loop_
_entity.id
_entity.type
_entity.pdbx_description
1 polymer ?
#
loop_
_entity_poly.entity_id
_entity_poly.type
_entity_poly.pdbx_seq_one_letter_code
_entity_poly.pdbx_strand_id
1 'polypeptide(L)'
;MSDSVSAFDADNFMDRETSEVFETRMTPIPARDYPAAMIDKIEIRQDGEWTIADVSWHILDDALATELDMERVIARQSIFLDVEPDGSMQYGKNKNTGLGNLREIFGQNNPGEPWSPRRLVGQGPAMITVKHKPSKKDPNDTFANVTKVARAA
;
A
#
# COMPACT_ATOMS: atom_id res chain seq x y z
N MET A 1 -35.20 2.48 7.46
CA MET A 1 -34.33 2.35 6.27
C MET A 1 -33.76 0.96 6.35
N SER A 2 -34.12 0.11 5.39
CA SER A 2 -33.79 -1.32 5.38
C SER A 2 -32.33 -1.52 4.96
N ASP A 3 -31.52 -2.02 5.88
CA ASP A 3 -30.21 -2.60 5.58
C ASP A 3 -30.42 -3.76 4.60
N SER A 4 -29.93 -3.60 3.36
CA SER A 4 -29.85 -4.70 2.41
C SER A 4 -28.77 -5.66 2.89
N VAL A 5 -29.18 -6.70 3.63
CA VAL A 5 -28.34 -7.87 3.89
C VAL A 5 -28.07 -8.52 2.54
N SER A 6 -26.80 -8.59 2.13
CA SER A 6 -26.37 -9.28 0.92
C SER A 6 -26.96 -10.69 0.88
N ALA A 7 -27.74 -11.00 -0.17
CA ALA A 7 -28.34 -12.32 -0.41
C ALA A 7 -27.31 -13.32 -0.97
N PHE A 8 -26.13 -13.40 -0.36
CA PHE A 8 -25.12 -14.39 -0.72
C PHE A 8 -25.47 -15.71 -0.03
N ASP A 9 -25.77 -16.73 -0.84
CA ASP A 9 -26.00 -18.11 -0.40
C ASP A 9 -24.74 -18.94 -0.70
N ALA A 10 -24.06 -19.38 0.36
CA ALA A 10 -22.81 -20.11 0.26
C ALA A 10 -23.01 -21.52 -0.31
N ASP A 11 -24.11 -22.19 0.03
CA ASP A 11 -24.39 -23.55 -0.44
C ASP A 11 -24.66 -23.52 -1.95
N ASN A 12 -25.45 -22.54 -2.41
CA ASN A 12 -25.67 -22.32 -3.84
C ASN A 12 -24.37 -21.98 -4.58
N PHE A 13 -23.49 -21.17 -3.99
CA PHE A 13 -22.21 -20.83 -4.61
C PHE A 13 -21.31 -22.06 -4.80
N MET A 14 -21.29 -22.99 -3.84
CA MET A 14 -20.50 -24.21 -3.93
C MET A 14 -20.98 -25.17 -5.01
N ASP A 15 -22.29 -25.17 -5.31
CA ASP A 15 -22.90 -25.99 -6.36
C ASP A 15 -22.83 -25.35 -7.76
N ARG A 16 -22.30 -24.12 -7.89
CA ARG A 16 -22.18 -23.45 -9.18
C ARG A 16 -21.01 -24.00 -10.00
N GLU A 17 -21.34 -24.53 -11.16
CA GLU A 17 -20.36 -24.88 -12.19
C GLU A 17 -19.99 -23.64 -13.01
N THR A 18 -18.71 -23.52 -13.38
CA THR A 18 -18.22 -22.54 -14.35
C THR A 18 -17.32 -23.22 -15.36
N SER A 19 -17.50 -22.88 -16.64
CA SER A 19 -16.64 -23.31 -17.74
C SER A 19 -15.55 -22.28 -18.09
N GLU A 20 -15.58 -21.11 -17.44
CA GLU A 20 -14.63 -20.03 -17.68
C GLU A 20 -13.29 -20.31 -16.99
N VAL A 21 -12.22 -19.75 -17.55
CA VAL A 21 -10.90 -19.78 -16.92
C VAL A 21 -10.76 -18.58 -16.00
N PHE A 22 -10.24 -18.81 -14.79
CA PHE A 22 -9.83 -17.72 -13.92
C PHE A 22 -8.47 -17.21 -14.35
N GLU A 23 -8.30 -15.89 -14.32
CA GLU A 23 -6.97 -15.31 -14.44
C GLU A 23 -6.10 -15.80 -13.27
N THR A 24 -4.88 -16.22 -13.60
CA THR A 24 -3.92 -16.76 -12.62
C THR A 24 -2.85 -15.73 -12.23
N ARG A 25 -2.90 -14.53 -12.83
CA ARG A 25 -1.94 -13.45 -12.62
C ARG A 25 -2.67 -12.12 -12.59
N MET A 26 -2.30 -11.24 -11.67
CA MET A 26 -2.73 -9.84 -11.72
C MET A 26 -1.95 -9.09 -12.78
N THR A 27 -2.63 -8.22 -13.52
CA THR A 27 -1.96 -7.20 -14.34
C THR A 27 -1.22 -6.23 -13.41
N PRO A 28 0.12 -6.11 -13.50
CA PRO A 28 0.88 -5.25 -12.62
C PRO A 28 0.65 -3.78 -13.00
N ILE A 29 0.56 -2.90 -12.00
CA ILE A 29 0.55 -1.45 -12.21
C ILE A 29 1.81 -1.06 -12.99
N PRO A 30 1.71 -0.31 -14.11
CA PRO A 30 2.86 0.06 -14.93
C PRO A 30 3.94 0.77 -14.10
N ALA A 31 5.21 0.46 -14.36
CA ALA A 31 6.33 1.08 -13.66
C ALA A 31 6.59 2.49 -14.21
N ARG A 32 6.10 3.51 -13.49
CA ARG A 32 6.28 4.93 -13.81
C ARG A 32 6.05 5.79 -12.57
N ASP A 33 6.16 7.10 -12.77
CA ASP A 33 5.78 8.10 -11.79
C ASP A 33 4.27 8.39 -11.89
N TYR A 34 3.60 8.46 -10.75
CA TYR A 34 2.18 8.76 -10.62
C TYR A 34 2.02 10.03 -9.76
N PRO A 35 1.53 11.15 -10.33
CA PRO A 35 1.53 12.45 -9.66
C PRO A 35 0.49 12.61 -8.56
N ALA A 36 -0.57 11.81 -8.60
CA ALA A 36 -1.70 11.91 -7.68
C ALA A 36 -1.93 10.56 -7.01
N ALA A 37 -1.28 10.35 -5.86
CA ALA A 37 -1.58 9.22 -4.99
C ALA A 37 -1.90 9.68 -3.57
N MET A 38 -2.83 8.98 -2.92
CA MET A 38 -3.20 9.18 -1.53
C MET A 38 -2.92 7.93 -0.71
N ILE A 39 -2.55 8.10 0.56
CA ILE A 39 -2.43 6.98 1.48
C ILE A 39 -3.83 6.52 1.88
N ASP A 40 -4.20 5.32 1.45
CA ASP A 40 -5.49 4.72 1.76
C ASP A 40 -5.46 3.96 3.09
N LYS A 41 -4.35 3.26 3.34
CA LYS A 41 -4.20 2.40 4.52
C LYS A 41 -2.74 2.32 4.94
N ILE A 42 -2.53 2.13 6.23
CA ILE A 42 -1.25 1.70 6.79
C ILE A 42 -1.47 0.52 7.72
N GLU A 43 -0.66 -0.52 7.55
CA GLU A 43 -0.70 -1.73 8.37
C GLU A 43 0.70 -2.03 8.91
N ILE A 44 0.77 -2.44 10.17
CA ILE A 44 2.01 -2.93 10.76
C ILE A 44 1.94 -4.44 10.82
N ARG A 45 2.95 -5.11 10.28
CA ARG A 45 3.10 -6.57 10.34
C ARG A 45 4.48 -6.95 10.82
N GLN A 46 4.58 -8.19 11.30
CA GLN A 46 5.85 -8.84 11.59
C GLN A 46 6.16 -9.85 10.48
N ASP A 47 7.42 -9.92 10.08
CA ASP A 47 7.96 -10.84 9.08
C ASP A 47 9.27 -11.42 9.60
N GLY A 48 9.16 -12.52 10.34
CA GLY A 48 10.25 -13.00 11.18
C GLY A 48 10.57 -11.97 12.28
N GLU A 49 11.83 -11.54 12.34
CA GLU A 49 12.30 -10.52 13.29
C GLU A 49 11.97 -9.08 12.87
N TRP A 50 11.54 -8.88 11.62
CA TRP A 50 11.34 -7.55 11.07
C TRP A 50 9.95 -7.03 11.37
N THR A 51 9.87 -5.78 11.86
CA THR A 51 8.63 -5.03 11.91
C THR A 51 8.54 -4.15 10.66
N ILE A 52 7.43 -4.25 9.93
CA ILE A 52 7.26 -3.60 8.63
C ILE A 52 5.95 -2.81 8.63
N ALA A 53 6.03 -1.54 8.23
CA ALA A 53 4.88 -0.72 7.87
C ALA A 53 4.59 -0.87 6.38
N ASP A 54 3.42 -1.40 6.04
CA ASP A 54 2.92 -1.43 4.69
C ASP A 54 1.94 -0.29 4.46
N VAL A 55 2.29 0.57 3.52
CA VAL A 55 1.49 1.72 3.11
C VAL A 55 0.83 1.39 1.78
N SER A 56 -0.50 1.44 1.75
CA SER A 56 -1.30 1.30 0.55
C SER A 56 -1.57 2.68 -0.05
N TRP A 57 -1.10 2.89 -1.26
CA TRP A 57 -1.28 4.12 -2.03
C TRP A 57 -2.40 3.93 -3.05
N HIS A 58 -3.47 4.70 -2.92
CA HIS A 58 -4.50 4.81 -3.95
C HIS A 58 -4.07 5.82 -5.01
N ILE A 59 -3.85 5.34 -6.24
CA ILE A 59 -3.52 6.17 -7.39
C ILE A 59 -4.81 6.73 -7.98
N LEU A 60 -4.93 8.06 -8.02
CA LEU A 60 -6.08 8.77 -8.56
C LEU A 60 -5.86 9.06 -10.05
N ASP A 61 -5.99 8.02 -10.88
CA ASP A 61 -5.85 8.07 -12.33
C ASP A 61 -6.95 7.21 -12.99
N ASP A 62 -8.02 7.86 -13.46
CA ASP A 62 -9.18 7.18 -14.08
C ASP A 62 -8.79 6.42 -15.36
N ALA A 63 -7.80 6.92 -16.10
CA ALA A 63 -7.32 6.25 -17.31
C ALA A 63 -6.60 4.95 -16.95
N LEU A 64 -5.79 4.97 -15.88
CA LEU A 64 -5.15 3.76 -15.36
C LEU A 64 -6.16 2.78 -14.77
N ALA A 65 -7.16 3.26 -14.04
CA ALA A 65 -8.25 2.43 -13.50
C ALA A 65 -8.99 1.70 -14.64
N THR A 66 -9.26 2.42 -15.73
CA THR A 66 -9.87 1.85 -16.95
C THR A 66 -8.92 0.87 -17.66
N GLU A 67 -7.63 1.20 -17.76
CA GLU A 67 -6.61 0.33 -18.37
C GLU A 67 -6.48 -1.02 -17.65
N LEU A 68 -6.55 -1.00 -16.31
CA LEU A 68 -6.39 -2.19 -15.48
C LEU A 68 -7.72 -2.90 -15.17
N ASP A 69 -8.86 -2.36 -15.60
CA ASP A 69 -10.21 -2.80 -15.24
C ASP A 69 -10.39 -2.93 -13.71
N MET A 70 -9.92 -1.92 -12.97
CA MET A 70 -9.96 -1.87 -11.51
C MET A 70 -10.73 -0.65 -11.02
N GLU A 71 -11.67 -0.85 -10.09
CA GLU A 71 -12.37 0.26 -9.42
C GLU A 71 -11.40 1.16 -8.63
N ARG A 72 -10.37 0.56 -8.04
CA ARG A 72 -9.37 1.25 -7.22
C ARG A 72 -7.98 0.70 -7.49
N VAL A 73 -7.08 1.56 -7.95
CA VAL A 73 -5.69 1.17 -8.22
C VAL A 73 -4.83 1.39 -6.98
N ILE A 74 -4.46 0.30 -6.30
CA ILE A 74 -3.68 0.33 -5.05
C ILE A 74 -2.25 -0.16 -5.27
N ALA A 75 -1.27 0.69 -5.01
CA ALA A 75 0.16 0.34 -5.02
C ALA A 75 0.72 0.24 -3.58
N ARG A 76 1.52 -0.79 -3.29
CA ARG A 76 2.08 -1.01 -1.96
C ARG A 76 3.49 -0.43 -1.80
N GLN A 77 3.77 0.13 -0.64
CA GLN A 77 5.10 0.49 -0.16
C GLN A 77 5.38 -0.26 1.13
N SER A 78 6.48 -0.99 1.23
CA SER A 78 6.94 -1.59 2.50
C SER A 78 8.09 -0.77 3.09
N ILE A 79 7.95 -0.35 4.34
CA ILE A 79 8.95 0.39 5.11
C ILE A 79 9.34 -0.46 6.32
N PHE A 80 10.61 -0.84 6.42
CA PHE A 80 11.13 -1.48 7.63
C PHE A 80 11.16 -0.46 8.78
N LEU A 81 10.65 -0.88 9.93
CA LEU A 81 10.63 -0.09 11.14
C LEU A 81 11.71 -0.56 12.10
N ASP A 82 12.48 0.38 12.62
CA ASP A 82 13.34 0.15 13.77
C ASP A 82 12.49 0.29 15.04
N VAL A 83 12.27 -0.81 15.75
CA VAL A 83 11.51 -0.85 16.99
C VAL A 83 12.36 -1.42 18.12
N GLU A 84 12.11 -0.95 19.33
CA GLU A 84 12.67 -1.50 20.57
C GLU A 84 11.95 -2.80 20.96
N PRO A 85 12.51 -3.62 21.88
CA PRO A 85 11.88 -4.86 22.32
C PRO A 85 10.49 -4.68 22.96
N ASP A 86 10.20 -3.50 23.50
CA ASP A 86 8.89 -3.14 24.06
C ASP A 86 7.87 -2.67 23.00
N GLY A 87 8.26 -2.65 21.73
CA GLY A 87 7.45 -2.21 20.60
C GLY A 87 7.44 -0.69 20.38
N SER A 88 8.20 0.07 21.15
CA SER A 88 8.36 1.52 20.90
C SER A 88 9.27 1.78 19.69
N MET A 89 9.12 2.96 19.07
CA MET A 89 9.96 3.34 17.92
C MET A 89 11.38 3.71 18.37
N GLN A 90 12.39 3.24 17.65
CA GLN A 90 13.76 3.72 17.83
C GLN A 90 13.96 5.08 17.16
N TYR A 91 14.71 5.96 17.83
CA TYR A 91 15.04 7.30 17.35
C TYR A 91 16.55 7.50 17.24
N GLY A 92 16.95 8.50 16.45
CA GLY A 92 18.34 8.91 16.31
C GLY A 92 18.96 8.56 14.96
N LYS A 93 20.30 8.61 14.91
CA LYS A 93 21.05 8.46 13.66
C LYS A 93 20.79 7.09 13.02
N ASN A 94 20.43 7.11 11.74
CA ASN A 94 20.15 5.92 10.91
C ASN A 94 18.94 5.07 11.36
N LYS A 95 18.01 5.63 12.15
CA LYS A 95 16.80 4.92 12.59
C LYS A 95 15.56 5.44 11.88
N ASN A 96 14.68 4.53 11.46
CA ASN A 96 13.39 4.81 10.85
C ASN A 96 13.45 5.82 9.69
N THR A 97 14.52 5.81 8.90
CA THR A 97 14.76 6.82 7.84
C THR A 97 13.66 6.83 6.78
N GLY A 98 13.18 5.65 6.37
CA GLY A 98 12.05 5.53 5.42
C GLY A 98 10.75 6.13 5.97
N LEU A 99 10.44 5.89 7.24
CA LEU A 99 9.28 6.48 7.90
C LEU A 99 9.46 7.99 8.12
N GLY A 100 10.66 8.44 8.51
CA GLY A 100 11.00 9.84 8.67
C GLY A 100 10.81 10.62 7.38
N ASN A 101 11.30 10.10 6.25
CA ASN A 101 11.08 10.71 4.92
C ASN A 101 9.60 10.83 4.58
N LEU A 102 8.81 9.79 4.85
CA LEU A 102 7.37 9.82 4.60
C LEU A 102 6.67 10.87 5.46
N ARG A 103 7.02 10.96 6.74
CA ARG A 103 6.52 12.00 7.65
C ARG A 103 6.92 13.39 7.18
N GLU A 104 8.15 13.59 6.73
CA GLU A 104 8.67 14.87 6.26
C GLU A 104 7.86 15.41 5.07
N ILE A 105 7.55 14.55 4.09
CA ILE A 105 6.75 14.90 2.90
C ILE A 105 5.43 15.56 3.30
N PHE A 106 4.77 15.02 4.33
CA PHE A 106 3.49 15.49 4.84
C PHE A 106 3.61 16.46 6.03
N GLY A 107 4.81 16.95 6.34
CA GLY A 107 5.04 17.90 7.43
C GLY A 107 4.73 17.34 8.83
N GLN A 108 4.84 16.01 9.01
CA GLN A 108 4.54 15.30 10.25
C GLN A 108 5.79 14.88 11.04
N ASN A 109 6.95 15.42 10.68
CA ASN A 109 8.25 15.03 11.24
C ASN A 109 8.84 16.08 12.19
N ASN A 110 7.98 16.76 12.97
CA ASN A 110 8.38 17.86 13.83
C ASN A 110 8.80 17.36 15.23
N PRO A 111 9.93 17.82 15.79
CA PRO A 111 10.35 17.48 17.15
C PRO A 111 9.32 17.91 18.20
N GLY A 112 9.03 17.05 19.16
CA GLY A 112 8.14 17.34 20.29
C GLY A 112 6.64 17.22 19.99
N GLU A 113 6.24 16.98 18.73
CA GLU A 113 4.84 16.75 18.39
C GLU A 113 4.43 15.29 18.59
N PRO A 114 3.34 15.01 19.35
CA PRO A 114 2.78 13.68 19.45
C PRO A 114 2.34 13.16 18.08
N TRP A 115 2.80 11.96 17.73
CA TRP A 115 2.56 11.38 16.42
C TRP A 115 2.23 9.89 16.51
N SER A 116 1.38 9.41 15.59
CA SER A 116 1.10 7.99 15.39
C SER A 116 0.99 7.65 13.90
N PRO A 117 1.29 6.41 13.49
CA PRO A 117 1.22 6.00 12.08
C PRO A 117 -0.14 6.26 11.41
N ARG A 118 -1.23 6.20 12.18
CA ARG A 118 -2.59 6.45 11.68
C ARG A 118 -2.77 7.86 11.09
N ARG A 119 -1.96 8.83 11.49
CA ARG A 119 -1.99 10.21 10.96
C ARG A 119 -1.58 10.31 9.48
N LEU A 120 -0.97 9.26 8.94
CA LEU A 120 -0.63 9.17 7.51
C LEU A 120 -1.82 8.78 6.65
N VAL A 121 -2.84 8.12 7.20
CA VAL A 121 -4.02 7.72 6.42
C VAL A 121 -4.77 8.97 5.95
N GLY A 122 -5.14 8.98 4.67
CA GLY A 122 -5.77 10.11 3.99
C GLY A 122 -4.80 11.20 3.53
N GLN A 123 -3.49 11.08 3.78
CA GLN A 123 -2.51 12.06 3.30
C GLN A 123 -2.27 11.94 1.80
N GLY A 124 -2.09 13.07 1.15
CA GLY A 124 -1.92 13.21 -0.29
C GLY A 124 -2.45 14.56 -0.78
N PRO A 125 -2.42 14.83 -2.09
CA PRO A 125 -1.77 14.02 -3.12
C PRO A 125 -0.24 14.04 -2.99
N ALA A 126 0.39 12.92 -3.33
CA ALA A 126 1.83 12.79 -3.43
C ALA A 126 2.22 12.17 -4.78
N MET A 127 3.40 12.52 -5.25
CA MET A 127 4.06 11.85 -6.38
C MET A 127 4.67 10.55 -5.88
N ILE A 128 4.33 9.41 -6.49
CA ILE A 128 4.94 8.11 -6.19
C ILE A 128 5.63 7.52 -7.41
N THR A 129 6.76 6.86 -7.22
CA THR A 129 7.43 6.07 -8.27
C THR A 129 7.17 4.59 -8.03
N VAL A 130 6.46 3.95 -8.95
CA VAL A 130 6.25 2.50 -8.96
C VAL A 130 7.37 1.83 -9.74
N LYS A 131 7.94 0.77 -9.16
CA LYS A 131 8.86 -0.14 -9.84
C LYS A 131 8.42 -1.57 -9.64
N HIS A 132 8.69 -2.42 -10.61
CA HIS A 132 8.45 -3.85 -10.49
C HIS A 132 9.55 -4.50 -9.65
N LYS A 133 9.14 -5.34 -8.72
CA LYS A 133 10.04 -6.26 -8.01
C LYS A 133 9.64 -7.70 -8.35
N PRO A 134 10.60 -8.57 -8.67
CA PRO A 134 10.31 -9.99 -8.85
C PRO A 134 9.77 -10.59 -7.55
N SER A 135 8.83 -11.52 -7.69
CA SER A 135 8.32 -12.31 -6.59
C SER A 135 9.44 -13.14 -5.98
N LYS A 136 9.42 -13.28 -4.66
CA LYS A 136 10.29 -14.23 -3.96
C LYS A 136 9.92 -15.70 -4.27
N LYS A 137 8.70 -15.96 -4.75
CA LYS A 137 8.18 -17.30 -5.04
C LYS A 137 8.41 -17.70 -6.51
N ASP A 138 8.24 -16.77 -7.44
CA ASP A 138 8.50 -16.96 -8.88
C ASP A 138 9.13 -15.69 -9.47
N PRO A 139 10.42 -15.66 -9.80
CA PRO A 139 11.06 -14.48 -10.38
C PRO A 139 10.44 -13.95 -11.68
N ASN A 140 9.64 -14.76 -12.40
CA ASN A 140 8.91 -14.35 -13.59
C ASN A 140 7.60 -13.61 -13.27
N ASP A 141 7.14 -13.68 -12.02
CA ASP A 141 6.02 -12.90 -11.51
C ASP A 141 6.58 -11.61 -10.90
N THR A 142 6.05 -10.46 -11.31
CA THR A 142 6.54 -9.17 -10.86
C THR A 142 5.42 -8.34 -10.24
N PHE A 143 5.70 -7.71 -9.11
CA PHE A 143 4.72 -6.89 -8.40
C PHE A 143 5.11 -5.42 -8.44
N ALA A 144 4.11 -4.57 -8.59
CA ALA A 144 4.25 -3.13 -8.43
C ALA A 144 4.56 -2.77 -6.97
N ASN A 145 5.66 -2.05 -6.77
CA ASN A 145 6.06 -1.56 -5.46
C ASN A 145 6.47 -0.09 -5.56
N VAL A 146 5.95 0.73 -4.65
CA VAL A 146 6.35 2.13 -4.52
C VAL A 146 7.77 2.19 -3.93
N THR A 147 8.65 2.90 -4.64
CA THR A 147 10.08 2.99 -4.29
C THR A 147 10.52 4.41 -3.94
N LYS A 148 9.78 5.42 -4.39
CA LYS A 148 9.99 6.82 -4.03
C LYS A 148 8.65 7.49 -3.82
N VAL A 149 8.65 8.45 -2.92
CA VAL A 149 7.51 9.33 -2.64
C VAL A 149 8.08 10.74 -2.58
N ALA A 150 7.38 11.69 -3.18
CA ALA A 150 7.70 13.12 -3.13
C ALA A 150 6.39 13.91 -2.98
N ARG A 151 6.50 15.14 -2.46
CA ARG A 151 5.34 16.05 -2.44
C ARG A 151 4.89 16.31 -3.88
N ALA A 152 3.59 16.28 -4.14
CA ALA A 152 3.06 16.73 -5.42
C ALA A 152 3.40 18.21 -5.61
N ALA A 153 3.90 18.57 -6.79
CA ALA A 153 4.25 19.95 -7.14
C ALA A 153 3.00 20.81 -7.33
#